data_AF-A0A1G1KF69-F1
#
_entry.id   AF-A0A1G1KF69-F1
#
_cell.length_a   1.000
_cell.length_b   1.000
_cell.length_c   1.000
_cell.angle_alpha   90.00
_cell.angle_beta   90.00
_cell.angle_gamma   90.00
#
_symmetry.space_group_name_H-M   'P 1'
#
loop_
_entity.id
_entity.type
_entity.pdbx_description
1 polymer ?
#
loop_
_entity_poly.entity_id
_entity_poly.type
_entity_poly.pdbx_seq_one_letter_code
_entity_poly.pdbx_strand_id
1 'polypeptide(L)'
;MKRLVWLMGCGLLFAAPLSAEEPAAQDHPPTSSTTTTSSSPAELPEPEPPHMEAIVIPADPELERQIDEVQDALAAIYQQMVRRREALKKTQDPTAKATLYEEFERLRKDRDDLEALLHDLVDEAKLSQQTVIDDALARARWLERQQEHQQQKEEIIRDRQQ
;
A
#
# COMPACT_ATOMS: atom_id res chain seq x y z
N MET A 1 28.36 19.70 25.94
CA MET A 1 27.99 19.52 27.37
C MET A 1 27.06 18.31 27.47
N LYS A 2 27.33 17.44 28.46
CA LYS A 2 26.74 16.11 28.69
C LYS A 2 25.38 16.17 29.41
N ARG A 3 24.52 15.16 29.16
CA ARG A 3 23.55 14.45 30.06
C ARG A 3 22.54 13.74 29.14
N LEU A 4 22.39 12.42 28.97
CA LEU A 4 22.65 11.17 29.70
C LEU A 4 21.96 11.04 31.07
N VAL A 5 20.83 10.32 31.08
CA VAL A 5 20.13 9.64 32.20
C VAL A 5 19.40 8.45 31.53
N TRP A 6 19.88 7.19 31.53
CA TRP A 6 19.82 6.12 32.56
C TRP A 6 18.43 6.01 33.23
N LEU A 7 17.79 4.88 33.51
CA LEU A 7 17.86 3.45 33.20
C LEU A 7 16.68 2.85 34.00
N MET A 8 16.35 1.58 33.75
CA MET A 8 15.66 0.64 34.66
C MET A 8 14.12 0.78 34.76
N GLY A 9 13.34 -0.31 34.80
CA GLY A 9 13.73 -1.65 35.21
C GLY A 9 12.77 -2.76 34.78
N CYS A 10 13.37 -3.95 34.76
CA CYS A 10 12.79 -5.28 34.60
C CYS A 10 11.77 -5.63 35.68
N GLY A 11 10.84 -6.52 35.33
CA GLY A 11 9.95 -7.19 36.28
C GLY A 11 9.34 -8.48 35.70
N LEU A 12 10.18 -9.46 35.41
CA LEU A 12 9.80 -10.87 35.21
C LEU A 12 9.73 -11.54 36.59
N LEU A 13 8.60 -12.16 36.94
CA LEU A 13 8.54 -13.21 37.97
C LEU A 13 7.55 -14.32 37.58
N PHE A 14 7.87 -15.51 38.07
CA PHE A 14 7.61 -16.83 37.52
C PHE A 14 6.82 -17.69 38.54
N ALA A 15 5.84 -18.47 38.03
CA ALA A 15 5.34 -19.81 38.45
C ALA A 15 4.62 -20.13 39.80
N ALA A 16 3.38 -20.68 39.64
CA ALA A 16 2.83 -21.98 40.14
C ALA A 16 2.38 -22.17 41.62
N PRO A 17 1.72 -23.30 42.01
CA PRO A 17 0.45 -23.94 41.55
C PRO A 17 -0.49 -24.36 42.74
N LEU A 18 -1.71 -24.94 42.51
CA LEU A 18 -2.31 -26.07 43.29
C LEU A 18 -3.75 -26.46 42.86
N SER A 19 -4.01 -27.77 42.91
CA SER A 19 -5.18 -28.56 42.46
C SER A 19 -6.38 -28.65 43.44
N ALA A 20 -7.42 -29.36 42.95
CA ALA A 20 -8.56 -30.06 43.61
C ALA A 20 -9.90 -29.31 43.44
N GLU A 21 -11.06 -29.90 43.07
CA GLU A 21 -11.60 -31.27 43.19
C GLU A 21 -12.86 -31.41 42.28
N GLU A 22 -13.16 -32.62 41.77
CA GLU A 22 -14.38 -33.08 41.06
C GLU A 22 -15.53 -33.40 42.08
N PRO A 23 -16.74 -33.99 41.80
CA PRO A 23 -17.29 -34.64 40.57
C PRO A 23 -18.81 -34.41 40.25
N ALA A 24 -19.26 -35.01 39.14
CA ALA A 24 -20.46 -35.88 38.99
C ALA A 24 -21.55 -35.55 37.92
N ALA A 25 -21.95 -36.65 37.24
CA ALA A 25 -23.24 -36.96 36.58
C ALA A 25 -23.37 -36.83 35.03
N GLN A 26 -22.95 -37.92 34.37
CA GLN A 26 -23.59 -38.72 33.29
C GLN A 26 -24.74 -38.12 32.44
N ASP A 27 -24.59 -38.17 31.11
CA ASP A 27 -25.47 -38.95 30.20
C ASP A 27 -24.97 -38.86 28.74
N HIS A 28 -24.77 -40.01 28.08
CA HIS A 28 -24.61 -40.15 26.62
C HIS A 28 -25.74 -41.09 26.15
N PRO A 29 -26.23 -41.05 24.89
CA PRO A 29 -25.48 -41.70 23.80
C PRO A 29 -25.76 -41.06 22.40
N PRO A 30 -25.46 -41.70 21.26
CA PRO A 30 -24.48 -41.21 20.30
C PRO A 30 -25.14 -40.68 19.02
N THR A 31 -24.56 -39.65 18.38
CA THR A 31 -24.81 -39.44 16.95
C THR A 31 -23.51 -39.12 16.25
N SER A 32 -23.04 -40.12 15.53
CA SER A 32 -22.09 -40.01 14.43
C SER A 32 -22.51 -38.90 13.48
N SER A 33 -21.62 -37.94 13.26
CA SER A 33 -21.45 -37.29 11.97
C SER A 33 -20.01 -36.83 11.89
N THR A 34 -19.16 -37.78 11.52
CA THR A 34 -17.86 -37.47 10.96
C THR A 34 -18.10 -36.78 9.63
N THR A 35 -18.29 -35.46 9.65
CA THR A 35 -18.13 -34.65 8.45
C THR A 35 -16.63 -34.44 8.28
N THR A 36 -15.98 -35.38 7.59
CA THR A 36 -14.65 -35.15 7.04
C THR A 36 -14.81 -34.19 5.87
N THR A 37 -14.94 -32.90 6.15
CA THR A 37 -14.61 -31.90 5.13
C THR A 37 -13.10 -31.95 5.00
N SER A 38 -12.64 -32.81 4.08
CA SER A 38 -11.31 -32.73 3.50
C SER A 38 -11.21 -31.36 2.84
N SER A 39 -10.80 -30.35 3.60
CA SER A 39 -10.28 -29.11 3.01
C SER A 39 -9.08 -29.51 2.19
N SER A 40 -9.32 -29.63 0.87
CA SER A 40 -8.26 -29.67 -0.12
C SER A 40 -7.25 -28.57 0.24
N PRO A 41 -5.95 -28.84 0.30
CA PRO A 41 -4.97 -27.82 0.66
C PRO A 41 -5.15 -26.68 -0.33
N ALA A 42 -5.59 -25.53 0.17
CA ALA A 42 -5.85 -24.36 -0.65
C ALA A 42 -4.60 -24.11 -1.51
N GLU A 43 -4.78 -24.23 -2.83
CA GLU A 43 -3.72 -24.00 -3.79
C GLU A 43 -3.25 -22.55 -3.58
N LEU A 44 -1.96 -22.37 -3.26
CA LEU A 44 -1.41 -21.05 -3.01
C LEU A 44 -1.59 -20.22 -4.28
N PRO A 45 -2.33 -19.10 -4.26
CA PRO A 45 -2.49 -18.27 -5.43
C PRO A 45 -1.11 -17.84 -5.95
N GLU A 46 -0.93 -17.90 -7.27
CA GLU A 46 0.30 -17.43 -7.89
C GLU A 46 0.42 -15.92 -7.66
N PRO A 47 1.58 -15.43 -7.20
CA PRO A 47 1.80 -13.99 -7.14
C PRO A 47 1.94 -13.48 -8.57
N GLU A 48 0.93 -12.77 -9.04
CA GLU A 48 0.97 -12.07 -10.32
C GLU A 48 2.09 -11.01 -10.27
N PRO A 49 2.87 -10.88 -11.36
CA PRO A 49 3.88 -9.84 -11.43
C PRO A 49 3.22 -8.46 -11.32
N PRO A 50 3.86 -7.47 -10.69
CA PRO A 50 3.32 -6.12 -10.62
C PRO A 50 3.04 -5.61 -12.03
N HIS A 51 1.80 -5.18 -12.28
CA HIS A 51 1.41 -4.56 -13.54
C HIS A 51 2.10 -3.18 -13.65
N MET A 52 3.27 -3.16 -14.28
CA MET A 52 3.97 -1.93 -14.64
C MET A 52 3.31 -1.34 -15.90
N GLU A 53 2.13 -0.71 -15.72
CA GLU A 53 1.65 0.23 -16.72
C GLU A 53 2.63 1.41 -16.79
N ALA A 54 2.96 1.88 -17.98
CA ALA A 54 3.84 3.02 -18.16
C ALA A 54 3.17 4.27 -17.61
N ILE A 55 3.54 4.65 -16.38
CA ILE A 55 2.98 5.81 -15.68
C ILE A 55 3.51 7.07 -16.36
N VAL A 56 2.60 7.95 -16.78
CA VAL A 56 2.94 9.28 -17.30
C VAL A 56 3.51 10.10 -16.15
N ILE A 57 4.75 10.55 -16.33
CA ILE A 57 5.57 11.20 -15.31
C ILE A 57 4.87 12.49 -14.79
N PRO A 58 4.73 12.67 -13.46
CA PRO A 58 4.10 13.84 -12.85
C PRO A 58 4.78 15.16 -13.23
N ALA A 59 4.05 16.28 -13.14
CA ALA A 59 4.64 17.62 -13.21
C ALA A 59 5.38 18.03 -11.91
N ASP A 60 5.20 17.26 -10.83
CA ASP A 60 5.79 17.49 -9.51
C ASP A 60 6.91 16.46 -9.22
N PRO A 61 8.18 16.89 -9.08
CA PRO A 61 9.31 16.00 -8.87
C PRO A 61 9.26 15.27 -7.53
N GLU A 62 8.54 15.77 -6.53
CA GLU A 62 8.41 15.09 -5.24
C GLU A 62 7.42 13.91 -5.34
N LEU A 63 6.32 14.07 -6.08
CA LEU A 63 5.39 12.97 -6.36
C LEU A 63 6.05 11.89 -7.23
N GLU A 64 6.87 12.28 -8.20
CA GLU A 64 7.66 11.34 -9.01
C GLU A 64 8.58 10.48 -8.12
N ARG A 65 9.33 11.12 -7.22
CA ARG A 65 10.20 10.42 -6.26
C ARG A 65 9.43 9.45 -5.37
N GLN A 66 8.27 9.84 -4.87
CA GLN A 66 7.44 8.98 -4.02
C GLN A 66 6.88 7.78 -4.78
N ILE A 67 6.45 7.98 -6.04
CA ILE A 67 6.00 6.90 -6.92
C ILE A 67 7.12 5.90 -7.15
N ASP A 68 8.34 6.37 -7.46
CA ASP A 68 9.51 5.51 -7.66
C ASP A 68 9.85 4.71 -6.39
N GLU A 69 9.84 5.36 -5.22
CA GLU A 69 10.09 4.69 -3.93
C GLU A 69 9.07 3.58 -3.63
N VAL A 70 7.79 3.82 -3.92
CA VAL A 70 6.73 2.81 -3.75
C VAL A 70 6.88 1.67 -4.75
N GLN A 71 7.25 1.95 -6.00
CA GLN A 71 7.52 0.91 -7.01
C GLN A 71 8.72 0.03 -6.62
N ASP A 72 9.79 0.62 -6.13
CA ASP A 72 10.96 -0.12 -5.62
C ASP A 72 10.59 -1.00 -4.41
N ALA A 73 9.75 -0.48 -3.50
CA ALA A 73 9.25 -1.24 -2.37
C ALA A 73 8.38 -2.44 -2.80
N LEU A 74 7.48 -2.23 -3.77
CA LEU A 74 6.66 -3.30 -4.36
C LEU A 74 7.52 -4.39 -5.02
N ALA A 75 8.55 -4.00 -5.77
CA ALA A 75 9.49 -4.94 -6.38
C ALA A 75 10.24 -5.75 -5.30
N ALA A 76 10.64 -5.13 -4.20
CA ALA A 76 11.29 -5.80 -3.08
C ALA A 76 10.35 -6.79 -2.38
N ILE A 77 9.09 -6.42 -2.12
CA ILE A 77 8.08 -7.32 -1.53
C ILE A 77 7.83 -8.51 -2.46
N TYR A 78 7.70 -8.29 -3.76
CA TYR A 78 7.52 -9.37 -4.73
C TYR A 78 8.66 -10.39 -4.67
N GLN A 79 9.91 -9.93 -4.63
CA GLN A 79 11.06 -10.83 -4.47
C GLN A 79 11.01 -11.62 -3.16
N GLN A 80 10.59 -11.00 -2.06
CA GLN A 80 10.43 -11.70 -0.78
C GLN A 80 9.33 -12.75 -0.86
N MET A 81 8.18 -12.43 -1.45
CA MET A 81 7.08 -13.38 -1.64
C MET A 81 7.52 -14.59 -2.47
N VAL A 82 8.28 -14.40 -3.56
CA VAL A 82 8.84 -15.50 -4.36
C VAL A 82 9.74 -16.40 -3.49
N ARG A 83 10.66 -15.80 -2.72
CA ARG A 83 11.54 -16.57 -1.81
C ARG A 83 10.77 -17.34 -0.74
N ARG A 84 9.72 -16.74 -0.16
CA ARG A 84 8.86 -17.40 0.84
C ARG A 84 8.03 -18.53 0.22
N ARG A 85 7.53 -18.34 -1.00
CA ARG A 85 6.83 -19.39 -1.77
C ARG A 85 7.76 -20.57 -2.07
N GLU A 86 9.01 -20.33 -2.44
CA GLU A 86 10.00 -21.39 -2.61
C GLU A 86 10.32 -22.12 -1.30
N ALA A 87 10.46 -21.40 -0.20
CA ALA A 87 10.67 -21.98 1.12
C ALA A 87 9.49 -22.87 1.53
N LEU A 88 8.26 -22.41 1.32
CA LEU A 88 7.03 -23.18 1.57
C LEU A 88 6.98 -24.50 0.81
N LYS A 89 7.49 -24.53 -0.44
CA LYS A 89 7.56 -25.75 -1.25
C LYS A 89 8.59 -26.76 -0.71
N LYS A 90 9.69 -26.27 -0.12
CA LYS A 90 10.82 -27.09 0.36
C LYS A 90 10.63 -27.57 1.80
N THR A 91 9.90 -26.83 2.63
CA THR A 91 9.69 -27.14 4.05
C THR A 91 8.69 -28.27 4.25
N GLN A 92 9.12 -29.33 4.93
CA GLN A 92 8.27 -30.48 5.31
C GLN A 92 7.77 -30.41 6.77
N ASP A 93 8.42 -29.60 7.62
CA ASP A 93 7.98 -29.38 9.00
C ASP A 93 6.67 -28.57 9.04
N PRO A 94 5.57 -29.10 9.62
CA PRO A 94 4.28 -28.42 9.64
C PRO A 94 4.31 -27.10 10.43
N THR A 95 5.11 -27.01 11.50
CA THR A 95 5.19 -25.78 12.31
C THR A 95 5.92 -24.68 11.55
N ALA A 96 7.11 -24.97 11.00
CA ALA A 96 7.82 -24.02 10.16
C ALA A 96 7.01 -23.63 8.91
N LYS A 97 6.24 -24.55 8.34
CA LYS A 97 5.36 -24.27 7.21
C LYS A 97 4.26 -23.29 7.59
N ALA A 98 3.59 -23.47 8.73
CA ALA A 98 2.57 -22.53 9.22
C ALA A 98 3.14 -21.12 9.42
N THR A 99 4.33 -20.99 10.01
CA THR A 99 5.01 -19.69 10.15
C THR A 99 5.30 -19.03 8.80
N LEU A 100 5.80 -19.78 7.82
CA LEU A 100 6.06 -19.26 6.48
C LEU A 100 4.78 -18.83 5.75
N TYR A 101 3.64 -19.49 6.01
CA TYR A 101 2.34 -19.07 5.49
C TYR A 101 1.90 -17.74 6.08
N GLU A 102 2.00 -17.56 7.41
CA GLU A 102 1.67 -16.29 8.06
C GLU A 102 2.55 -15.14 7.56
N GLU A 103 3.86 -15.39 7.39
CA GLU A 103 4.78 -14.41 6.80
C GLU A 103 4.39 -14.06 5.36
N PHE A 104 3.97 -15.05 4.56
CA PHE A 104 3.53 -14.83 3.18
C PHE A 104 2.25 -13.99 3.12
N GLU A 105 1.26 -14.27 3.97
CA GLU A 105 0.01 -13.48 4.03
C GLU A 105 0.26 -12.05 4.52
N ARG A 106 1.22 -11.83 5.43
CA ARG A 106 1.65 -10.47 5.80
C ARG A 106 2.26 -9.72 4.61
N LEU A 107 3.18 -10.35 3.88
CA LEU A 107 3.76 -9.75 2.68
C LEU A 107 2.72 -9.46 1.60
N ARG A 108 1.72 -10.32 1.45
CA ARG A 108 0.61 -10.09 0.53
C ARG A 108 -0.20 -8.86 0.92
N LYS A 109 -0.52 -8.71 2.21
CA LYS A 109 -1.20 -7.51 2.71
C LYS A 109 -0.36 -6.26 2.49
N ASP A 110 0.93 -6.30 2.83
CA ASP A 110 1.83 -5.15 2.64
C ASP A 110 1.92 -4.75 1.16
N ARG A 111 1.91 -5.72 0.23
CA ARG A 111 1.81 -5.46 -1.21
C ARG A 111 0.50 -4.75 -1.56
N ASP A 112 -0.63 -5.28 -1.11
CA ASP A 112 -1.95 -4.71 -1.43
C ASP A 112 -2.08 -3.26 -0.90
N ASP A 113 -1.55 -2.99 0.30
CA ASP A 113 -1.50 -1.65 0.89
C ASP A 113 -0.60 -0.69 0.08
N LEU A 114 0.55 -1.17 -0.42
CA LEU A 114 1.43 -0.38 -1.29
C LEU A 114 0.85 -0.15 -2.70
N GLU A 115 0.13 -1.13 -3.26
CA GLU A 115 -0.57 -0.96 -4.54
C GLU A 115 -1.65 0.11 -4.43
N ALA A 116 -2.42 0.11 -3.33
CA ALA A 116 -3.40 1.16 -3.06
C ALA A 116 -2.73 2.55 -2.95
N LEU A 117 -1.62 2.65 -2.21
CA LEU A 117 -0.85 3.89 -2.10
C LEU A 117 -0.32 4.37 -3.46
N LEU A 118 0.17 3.46 -4.30
CA LEU A 118 0.65 3.79 -5.64
C LEU A 118 -0.49 4.37 -6.49
N HIS A 119 -1.69 3.79 -6.42
CA HIS A 119 -2.86 4.32 -7.12
C HIS A 119 -3.23 5.73 -6.64
N ASP A 120 -3.24 5.96 -5.32
CA ASP A 120 -3.53 7.28 -4.75
C ASP A 120 -2.52 8.34 -5.20
N LEU A 121 -1.21 8.03 -5.18
CA LEU A 121 -0.15 8.93 -5.64
C LEU A 121 -0.25 9.24 -7.13
N VAL A 122 -0.60 8.25 -7.95
CA VAL A 122 -0.81 8.43 -9.39
C VAL A 122 -2.02 9.33 -9.66
N ASP A 123 -3.09 9.20 -8.88
CA ASP A 123 -4.26 10.06 -9.03
C ASP A 123 -3.98 11.49 -8.55
N GLU A 124 -3.21 11.66 -7.47
CA GLU A 124 -2.71 12.97 -7.04
C GLU A 124 -1.83 13.63 -8.11
N ALA A 125 -0.94 12.88 -8.74
CA ALA A 125 -0.11 13.36 -9.84
C ALA A 125 -0.95 13.85 -11.04
N LYS A 126 -2.00 13.12 -11.42
CA LYS A 126 -2.93 13.54 -12.48
C LYS A 126 -3.66 14.83 -12.12
N LEU A 127 -4.13 14.93 -10.87
CA LEU A 127 -4.82 16.13 -10.37
C LEU A 127 -3.89 17.35 -10.38
N SER A 128 -2.66 17.19 -9.89
CA SER A 128 -1.64 18.25 -9.91
C SER A 128 -1.39 18.73 -11.35
N GLN A 129 -1.17 17.82 -12.30
CA GLN A 129 -0.96 18.17 -13.70
C GLN A 129 -2.16 18.93 -14.30
N GLN A 130 -3.38 18.49 -14.01
CA GLN A 130 -4.60 19.16 -14.48
C GLN A 130 -4.68 20.60 -13.98
N THR A 131 -4.38 20.85 -12.70
CA THR A 131 -4.40 22.22 -12.15
C THR A 131 -3.39 23.14 -12.83
N VAL A 132 -2.19 22.66 -13.15
CA VAL A 132 -1.16 23.45 -13.86
C VAL A 132 -1.63 23.83 -15.26
N ILE A 133 -2.29 22.90 -15.96
CA ILE A 133 -2.84 23.14 -17.30
C ILE A 133 -3.97 24.17 -17.24
N ASP A 134 -4.89 24.04 -16.29
CA ASP A 134 -6.03 24.96 -16.13
C ASP A 134 -5.55 26.38 -15.83
N ASP A 135 -4.54 26.52 -14.98
CA ASP A 135 -3.89 27.79 -14.67
C ASP A 135 -3.22 28.42 -15.89
N ALA A 136 -2.52 27.62 -16.69
CA ALA A 136 -1.89 28.08 -17.92
C ALA A 136 -2.93 28.56 -18.95
N LEU A 137 -4.04 27.83 -19.10
CA LEU A 137 -5.15 28.22 -19.96
C LEU A 137 -5.84 29.49 -19.46
N ALA A 138 -6.05 29.64 -18.15
CA ALA A 138 -6.62 30.85 -17.56
C ALA A 138 -5.73 32.08 -17.83
N ARG A 139 -4.41 31.94 -17.66
CA ARG A 139 -3.43 32.99 -17.99
C ARG A 139 -3.44 33.32 -19.48
N ALA A 140 -3.48 32.33 -20.36
CA ALA A 140 -3.56 32.55 -21.81
C ALA A 140 -4.81 33.35 -22.21
N ARG A 141 -5.99 32.95 -21.71
CA ARG A 141 -7.26 33.68 -21.95
C ARG A 141 -7.26 35.08 -21.36
N TRP A 142 -6.56 35.30 -20.25
CA TRP A 142 -6.39 36.64 -19.70
C TRP A 142 -5.52 37.52 -20.61
N LEU A 143 -4.40 36.99 -21.11
CA LEU A 143 -3.51 37.70 -22.04
C LEU A 143 -4.20 38.06 -23.35
N GLU A 144 -5.00 37.15 -23.91
CA GLU A 144 -5.79 37.39 -25.12
C GLU A 144 -6.75 38.58 -24.94
N ARG A 145 -7.50 38.61 -23.82
CA ARG A 145 -8.36 39.76 -23.49
C ARG A 145 -7.59 41.06 -23.29
N GLN A 146 -6.38 41.01 -22.76
CA GLN A 146 -5.53 42.21 -22.66
C GLN A 146 -5.10 42.69 -24.05
N GLN A 147 -4.73 41.78 -24.95
CA GLN A 147 -4.32 42.11 -26.31
C GLN A 147 -5.48 42.71 -27.11
N GLU A 148 -6.67 42.11 -27.06
CA GLU A 148 -7.88 42.64 -27.69
C GLU A 148 -8.20 44.06 -27.21
N HIS A 149 -8.13 44.29 -25.90
CA HIS A 149 -8.37 45.60 -25.33
C HIS A 149 -7.32 46.64 -25.74
N GLN A 150 -6.05 46.24 -25.91
CA GLN A 150 -5.03 47.14 -26.46
C GLN A 150 -5.29 47.46 -27.93
N GLN A 151 -5.64 46.47 -28.75
CA GLN A 151 -5.99 46.68 -30.16
C GLN A 151 -7.17 47.62 -30.32
N GLN A 152 -8.22 47.46 -29.51
CA GLN A 152 -9.37 48.38 -29.51
C GLN A 152 -8.96 49.82 -29.17
N LYS A 153 -8.04 50.00 -28.22
CA LYS A 153 -7.51 51.33 -27.89
C LYS A 153 -6.72 51.94 -29.05
N GLU A 154 -5.89 51.14 -29.71
CA GLU A 154 -5.11 51.58 -30.87
C GLU A 154 -6.01 51.96 -32.05
N GLU A 155 -7.09 51.21 -32.28
CA GLU A 155 -8.10 51.50 -33.30
C GLU A 155 -8.80 52.84 -33.02
N ILE A 156 -9.27 53.07 -31.79
CA ILE A 156 -9.89 54.33 -31.38
C ILE A 156 -8.94 55.53 -31.57
N ILE A 157 -7.65 55.35 -31.27
CA ILE A 157 -6.65 56.42 -31.46
C ILE A 157 -6.45 56.71 -32.94
N ARG A 158 -6.36 55.66 -33.77
CA ARG A 158 -6.20 55.79 -35.22
C ARG A 158 -7.39 56.52 -35.85
N ASP A 159 -8.61 56.17 -35.46
CA ASP A 159 -9.84 56.79 -35.96
C ASP A 159 -9.95 58.27 -35.58
N ARG A 160 -9.37 58.69 -34.45
CA ARG A 160 -9.34 60.10 -34.03
C ARG A 160 -8.28 60.95 -34.76
N GLN A 161 -7.32 60.31 -35.43
CA GLN A 161 -6.24 60.99 -36.15
C GLN A 161 -6.53 61.16 -37.65
N GLN A 162 -7.57 60.51 -38.17
CA GLN A 162 -8.09 60.67 -39.53
C GLN A 162 -9.19 61.72 -39.57
#